data_AF-A0A957Z039-F1
#
_entry.id   AF-A0A957Z039-F1
#
_cell.length_a   1.000
_cell.length_b   1.000
_cell.length_c   1.000
_cell.angle_alpha   90.00
_cell.angle_beta   90.00
_cell.angle_gamma   90.00
#
_symmetry.space_group_name_H-M   'P 1'
#
loop_
_entity.id
_entity.type
_entity.pdbx_description
1 polymer ?
#
loop_
_entity_poly.entity_id
_entity_poly.type
_entity_poly.pdbx_seq_one_letter_code
_entity_poly.pdbx_strand_id
1 'polypeptide(L)'
;MNYQSPSHQLLNQPNRNQPHLMAAYGGEGWQPRSRSLADELGSIWGACGVNSEWALLKTVLLHRPGDELAASADPNAVQMVEALDIAKAQAQHDAIAQAYRDHGVIVHYVNPPATPTPNQMFCA
;
A
#
# COMPACT_ATOMS: atom_id res chain seq x y z
N MET A 1 28.99 -36.07 15.89
CA MET A 1 29.38 -35.80 14.49
C MET A 1 29.28 -34.29 14.30
N ASN A 2 30.40 -33.58 14.42
CA ASN A 2 30.42 -32.11 14.44
C ASN A 2 30.57 -31.60 12.99
N TYR A 3 29.56 -30.90 12.49
CA TYR A 3 29.65 -30.16 11.23
C TYR A 3 30.28 -28.79 11.55
N GLN A 4 31.56 -28.61 11.21
CA GLN A 4 32.19 -27.29 11.23
C GLN A 4 31.78 -26.53 9.97
N SER A 5 30.99 -25.47 10.13
CA SER A 5 30.78 -24.50 9.05
C SER A 5 32.11 -23.81 8.71
N PRO A 6 32.49 -23.65 7.43
CA PRO A 6 33.72 -22.98 7.07
C PRO A 6 33.63 -21.50 7.41
N SER A 7 34.68 -21.01 8.08
CA SER A 7 34.92 -19.61 8.37
C SER A 7 34.97 -18.81 7.07
N HIS A 8 33.84 -18.23 6.66
CA HIS A 8 33.84 -17.19 5.64
C HIS A 8 34.62 -16.00 6.20
N GLN A 9 35.84 -15.80 5.70
CA GLN A 9 36.60 -14.57 5.91
C GLN A 9 35.71 -13.39 5.48
N LEU A 10 35.30 -12.57 6.44
CA LEU A 10 34.60 -11.32 6.19
C LEU A 10 35.57 -10.39 5.47
N LEU A 11 35.47 -10.34 4.13
CA LEU A 11 36.06 -9.29 3.29
C LEU A 11 35.81 -7.94 3.97
N ASN A 12 36.89 -7.19 4.27
CA ASN A 12 36.95 -5.82 4.81
C ASN A 12 35.59 -5.08 4.84
N GLN A 13 34.75 -5.40 5.82
CA GLN A 13 33.44 -4.76 5.91
C GLN A 13 33.60 -3.40 6.59
N PRO A 14 33.04 -2.32 6.03
CA PRO A 14 33.12 -1.01 6.65
C PRO A 14 32.53 -1.04 8.06
N ASN A 15 33.18 -0.31 8.98
CA ASN A 15 32.79 -0.26 10.38
C ASN A 15 31.36 0.28 10.52
N ARG A 16 30.48 -0.47 11.20
CA ARG A 16 29.06 -0.08 11.42
C ARG A 16 28.89 1.24 12.16
N ASN A 17 29.93 1.71 12.87
CA ASN A 17 29.93 3.01 13.55
C ASN A 17 30.15 4.19 12.58
N GLN A 18 30.39 3.93 11.29
CA GLN A 18 30.53 4.93 10.23
C GLN A 18 29.56 4.59 9.09
N PRO A 19 28.24 4.79 9.28
CA PRO A 19 27.20 4.26 8.38
C PRO A 19 27.34 4.78 6.94
N HIS A 20 27.82 6.01 6.74
CA HIS A 20 28.02 6.60 5.41
C HIS A 20 29.06 5.86 4.54
N LEU A 21 29.94 5.04 5.14
CA LEU A 21 30.89 4.21 4.39
C LEU A 21 30.31 2.86 3.96
N MET A 22 29.13 2.49 4.45
CA MET A 22 28.49 1.24 4.06
C MET A 22 27.82 1.39 2.69
N ALA A 23 27.91 0.36 1.84
CA ALA A 23 27.28 0.33 0.52
C ALA A 23 25.78 0.70 0.56
N ALA A 24 25.04 0.26 1.58
CA ALA A 24 23.61 0.58 1.74
C ALA A 24 23.32 2.09 1.83
N TYR A 25 24.30 2.91 2.21
CA TYR A 25 24.19 4.35 2.37
C TYR A 25 25.09 5.12 1.40
N GLY A 26 25.50 4.50 0.27
CA GLY A 26 26.28 5.16 -0.77
C GLY A 26 27.81 5.00 -0.64
N GLY A 27 28.27 4.14 0.27
CA GLY A 27 29.69 3.80 0.40
C GLY A 27 30.22 2.86 -0.69
N GLU A 28 31.46 2.40 -0.53
CA GLU A 28 32.12 1.50 -1.49
C GLU A 28 31.28 0.23 -1.73
N GLY A 29 31.06 -0.12 -2.99
CA GLY A 29 30.21 -1.24 -3.39
C GLY A 29 28.72 -0.90 -3.56
N TRP A 30 28.29 0.34 -3.28
CA TRP A 30 26.96 0.80 -3.67
C TRP A 30 26.76 0.67 -5.18
N GLN A 31 25.60 0.15 -5.57
CA GLN A 31 25.19 0.07 -6.96
C GLN A 31 23.87 0.83 -7.13
N PRO A 32 23.79 1.80 -8.05
CA PRO A 32 22.54 2.49 -8.33
C PRO A 32 21.50 1.55 -8.92
N ARG A 33 20.23 1.96 -8.85
CA ARG A 33 19.22 1.41 -9.75
C ARG A 33 19.60 1.74 -11.20
N SER A 34 19.58 0.73 -12.06
CA SER A 34 19.89 0.85 -13.49
C SER A 34 18.68 1.23 -14.35
N ARG A 35 17.46 1.10 -13.82
CA ARG A 35 16.20 1.41 -14.50
C ARG A 35 15.43 2.48 -13.73
N SER A 36 14.59 3.23 -14.43
CA SER A 36 13.65 4.15 -13.78
C SER A 36 12.51 3.38 -13.13
N LEU A 37 11.81 4.00 -12.17
CA LEU A 37 10.60 3.41 -11.59
C LEU A 37 9.58 3.07 -12.68
N ALA A 38 9.39 3.97 -13.66
CA ALA A 38 8.45 3.78 -14.77
C ALA A 38 8.80 2.54 -15.61
N ASP A 39 10.09 2.31 -15.88
CA ASP A 39 10.54 1.12 -16.60
C ASP A 39 10.25 -0.16 -15.80
N GLU A 40 10.29 -0.10 -14.47
CA GLU A 40 10.10 -1.25 -13.59
C GLU A 40 8.61 -1.57 -13.31
N LEU A 41 7.67 -0.66 -13.63
CA LEU A 41 6.22 -0.88 -13.49
C LEU A 41 5.76 -2.04 -14.36
N GLY A 42 4.95 -2.92 -13.78
CA GLY A 42 4.45 -4.15 -14.44
C GLY A 42 5.45 -5.32 -14.44
N SER A 43 6.61 -5.17 -13.81
CA SER A 43 7.58 -6.26 -13.62
C SER A 43 7.97 -6.40 -12.16
N ILE A 44 8.85 -5.54 -11.66
CA ILE A 44 9.26 -5.49 -10.25
C ILE A 44 8.13 -4.89 -9.41
N TRP A 45 7.49 -3.85 -9.93
CA TRP A 45 6.35 -3.19 -9.30
C TRP A 45 5.05 -3.55 -10.03
N GLY A 46 3.91 -3.36 -9.36
CA GLY A 46 2.62 -3.42 -10.04
C GLY A 46 2.57 -2.42 -11.20
N ALA A 47 1.82 -2.73 -12.26
CA ALA A 47 1.56 -1.80 -13.36
C ALA A 47 0.56 -0.72 -12.90
N CYS A 48 0.98 0.15 -11.99
CA CYS A 48 0.13 1.14 -11.33
C CYS A 48 0.78 2.53 -11.31
N GLY A 49 -0.05 3.55 -11.14
CA GLY A 49 0.39 4.94 -11.04
C GLY A 49 -0.72 5.91 -11.42
N VAL A 50 -0.61 7.14 -10.93
CA VAL A 50 -1.49 8.27 -11.28
C VAL A 50 -0.59 9.38 -11.79
N ASN A 51 -0.85 9.87 -13.00
CA ASN A 51 -0.07 10.95 -13.64
C ASN A 51 -0.93 12.16 -14.01
N SER A 52 -2.24 12.10 -13.74
CA SER A 52 -3.20 13.18 -13.94
C SER A 52 -4.47 12.92 -13.13
N GLU A 53 -5.24 13.97 -12.88
CA GLU A 53 -6.55 13.90 -12.20
C GLU A 53 -7.74 14.04 -13.16
N TRP A 54 -7.49 14.16 -14.47
CA TRP A 54 -8.51 14.44 -15.49
C TRP A 54 -8.57 13.41 -16.62
N ALA A 55 -7.53 12.60 -16.81
CA ALA A 55 -7.56 11.56 -17.84
C ALA A 55 -8.49 10.42 -17.43
N LEU A 56 -8.87 9.58 -18.40
CA LEU A 56 -9.72 8.43 -18.16
C LEU A 56 -9.11 7.49 -17.10
N LEU A 57 -9.85 7.26 -16.02
CA LEU A 57 -9.47 6.35 -14.95
C LEU A 57 -9.43 4.90 -15.48
N LYS A 58 -8.39 4.15 -15.11
CA LYS A 58 -8.21 2.74 -15.54
C LYS A 58 -8.49 1.74 -14.43
N THR A 59 -8.05 2.08 -13.21
CA THR A 59 -8.12 1.20 -12.04
C THR A 59 -8.39 2.05 -10.80
N VAL A 60 -9.18 1.53 -9.87
CA VAL A 60 -9.47 2.18 -8.58
C VAL A 60 -9.33 1.17 -7.43
N LEU A 61 -8.82 1.65 -6.29
CA LEU A 61 -8.87 0.93 -5.02
C LEU A 61 -10.07 1.42 -4.22
N LEU A 62 -10.86 0.50 -3.69
CA LEU A 62 -11.97 0.81 -2.80
C LEU A 62 -11.90 -0.08 -1.55
N HIS A 63 -12.46 0.38 -0.44
CA HIS A 63 -12.71 -0.45 0.72
C HIS A 63 -14.19 -0.36 1.06
N ARG A 64 -14.90 -1.48 0.92
CA ARG A 64 -16.33 -1.49 1.17
C ARG A 64 -16.57 -1.31 2.67
N PRO A 65 -17.42 -0.37 3.10
CA PRO A 65 -17.80 -0.21 4.51
C PRO A 65 -18.24 -1.54 5.14
N GLY A 66 -17.66 -1.87 6.27
CA GLY A 66 -17.89 -3.10 7.02
C GLY A 66 -18.16 -2.86 8.50
N ASP A 67 -17.93 -3.91 9.29
CA ASP A 67 -18.20 -3.95 10.73
C ASP A 67 -17.32 -2.97 11.52
N GLU A 68 -16.19 -2.53 10.95
CA GLU A 68 -15.32 -1.52 11.55
C GLU A 68 -16.05 -0.21 11.86
N LEU A 69 -17.12 0.12 11.13
CA LEU A 69 -17.92 1.31 11.39
C LEU A 69 -18.69 1.25 12.72
N ALA A 70 -18.84 0.08 13.32
CA ALA A 70 -19.46 -0.10 14.64
C ALA A 70 -18.46 0.09 15.80
N ALA A 71 -17.19 0.42 15.54
CA ALA A 71 -16.15 0.53 16.57
C ALA A 71 -16.38 1.67 17.58
N SER A 72 -17.20 2.68 17.25
CA SER A 72 -17.55 3.79 18.16
C SER A 72 -18.97 4.29 17.89
N ALA A 73 -19.72 4.57 18.96
CA ALA A 73 -20.99 5.27 18.89
C ALA A 73 -20.83 6.81 18.87
N ASP A 74 -19.65 7.33 19.23
CA ASP A 74 -19.29 8.74 19.07
C ASP A 74 -18.65 8.95 17.69
N PRO A 75 -19.36 9.60 16.75
CA PRO A 75 -18.82 9.83 15.41
C PRO A 75 -17.58 10.73 15.42
N ASN A 76 -17.48 11.68 16.36
CA ASN A 76 -16.34 12.58 16.43
C ASN A 76 -15.05 11.83 16.82
N ALA A 77 -15.15 10.82 17.69
CA ALA A 77 -14.03 9.97 18.09
C ALA A 77 -13.43 9.15 16.91
N VAL A 78 -14.20 8.95 15.83
CA VAL A 78 -13.79 8.24 14.63
C VAL A 78 -13.70 9.14 13.39
N GLN A 79 -13.63 10.46 13.60
CA GLN A 79 -13.51 11.48 12.54
C GLN A 79 -14.68 11.49 11.55
N MET A 80 -15.88 11.16 12.03
CA MET A 80 -17.14 11.28 11.30
C MET A 80 -17.92 12.49 11.81
N VAL A 81 -18.65 13.15 10.91
CA VAL A 81 -19.52 14.28 11.26
C VAL A 81 -20.77 13.81 12.02
N GLU A 82 -21.30 12.65 11.66
CA GLU A 82 -22.48 12.02 12.24
C GLU A 82 -22.37 10.49 12.17
N ALA A 83 -23.26 9.78 12.87
CA ALA A 83 -23.31 8.33 12.82
C ALA A 83 -23.82 7.85 11.43
N LEU A 84 -23.19 6.82 10.87
CA LEU A 84 -23.56 6.27 9.57
C LEU A 84 -24.64 5.19 9.70
N ASP A 85 -25.61 5.22 8.77
CA ASP A 85 -26.39 4.03 8.42
C ASP A 85 -25.49 3.11 7.57
N ILE A 86 -25.01 2.03 8.18
CA ILE A 86 -24.06 1.10 7.55
C ILE A 86 -24.67 0.44 6.31
N ALA A 87 -25.94 0.04 6.36
CA ALA A 87 -26.59 -0.63 5.22
C ALA A 87 -26.75 0.32 4.04
N LYS A 88 -27.12 1.57 4.31
CA LYS A 88 -27.18 2.62 3.29
C LYS A 88 -25.80 2.95 2.72
N ALA A 89 -24.79 3.09 3.57
CA ALA A 89 -23.42 3.37 3.15
C ALA A 89 -22.87 2.25 2.25
N GLN A 90 -23.14 0.99 2.61
CA GLN A 90 -22.82 -0.17 1.79
C GLN A 90 -23.50 -0.15 0.43
N ALA A 91 -24.82 0.08 0.39
CA ALA A 91 -25.56 0.16 -0.87
C ALA A 91 -25.05 1.29 -1.78
N GLN A 92 -24.76 2.46 -1.21
CA GLN A 92 -24.18 3.59 -1.95
C GLN A 92 -22.77 3.28 -2.46
N HIS A 93 -21.93 2.65 -1.63
CA HIS A 93 -20.59 2.24 -2.02
C HIS A 93 -20.62 1.17 -3.14
N ASP A 94 -21.54 0.21 -3.05
CA ASP A 94 -21.74 -0.81 -4.08
C ASP A 94 -22.19 -0.17 -5.40
N ALA A 95 -23.05 0.86 -5.36
CA ALA A 95 -23.43 1.64 -6.53
C ALA A 95 -22.25 2.42 -7.15
N ILE A 96 -21.37 3.01 -6.33
CA ILE A 96 -20.12 3.66 -6.81
C ILE A 96 -19.22 2.64 -7.52
N ALA A 97 -19.00 1.49 -6.89
CA ALA A 97 -18.19 0.42 -7.47
C ALA A 97 -18.79 -0.09 -8.80
N GLN A 98 -20.11 -0.19 -8.88
CA GLN A 98 -20.79 -0.57 -10.11
C GLN A 98 -20.64 0.50 -11.20
N ALA A 99 -20.81 1.79 -10.86
CA ALA A 99 -20.61 2.88 -11.81
C ALA A 99 -19.20 2.88 -12.43
N TYR A 100 -18.16 2.57 -11.64
CA TYR A 100 -16.81 2.38 -12.15
C TYR A 100 -16.72 1.21 -13.14
N ARG A 101 -17.28 0.04 -12.77
CA ARG A 101 -17.27 -1.15 -13.65
C ARG A 101 -18.02 -0.90 -14.95
N ASP A 102 -19.15 -0.20 -14.90
CA ASP A 102 -19.96 0.15 -16.07
C ASP A 102 -19.19 1.03 -17.07
N HIS A 103 -18.19 1.79 -16.59
CA HIS A 103 -17.29 2.59 -17.41
C HIS A 103 -15.96 1.88 -17.74
N GLY A 104 -15.86 0.58 -17.49
CA GLY A 104 -14.67 -0.23 -17.81
C GLY A 104 -13.49 -0.02 -16.86
N VAL A 105 -13.68 0.66 -15.73
CA VAL A 105 -12.65 0.82 -14.69
C VAL A 105 -12.52 -0.48 -13.91
N ILE A 106 -11.28 -0.94 -13.70
CA ILE A 106 -10.98 -2.10 -12.88
C ILE A 106 -11.12 -1.71 -11.41
N VAL A 107 -12.05 -2.33 -10.69
CA VAL A 107 -12.24 -2.11 -9.24
C VAL A 107 -11.51 -3.19 -8.46
N HIS A 108 -10.55 -2.80 -7.63
CA HIS A 108 -9.92 -3.68 -6.64
C HIS A 108 -10.38 -3.28 -5.24
N TYR A 109 -10.78 -4.28 -4.44
CA TYR A 109 -11.08 -4.06 -3.03
C TYR A 109 -9.83 -4.24 -2.17
N VAL A 110 -9.59 -3.27 -1.30
CA VAL A 110 -8.61 -3.37 -0.21
C VAL A 110 -9.20 -4.26 0.87
N ASN A 111 -8.55 -5.40 1.11
CA ASN A 111 -8.97 -6.38 2.12
C ASN A 111 -7.81 -6.63 3.10
N PRO A 112 -7.68 -5.81 4.16
CA PRO A 112 -6.62 -5.98 5.14
C PRO A 112 -6.81 -7.29 5.94
N PRO A 113 -5.72 -7.91 6.41
CA PRO A 113 -5.80 -9.17 7.16
C PRO A 113 -6.33 -9.03 8.59
N ALA A 114 -6.44 -7.80 9.08
CA ALA A 114 -6.97 -7.46 10.40
C ALA A 114 -8.17 -6.52 10.24
N THR A 115 -8.99 -6.41 11.30
CA THR A 115 -10.10 -5.46 11.34
C THR A 115 -9.58 -4.04 11.08
N PRO A 116 -10.07 -3.36 10.04
CA PRO A 116 -9.63 -2.00 9.73
C PRO A 116 -10.18 -0.98 10.73
N THR A 117 -9.67 0.24 10.64
CA THR A 117 -10.27 1.39 11.34
C THR A 117 -11.47 1.93 10.54
N PRO A 118 -12.43 2.63 11.17
CA PRO A 118 -13.63 3.15 10.50
C PRO A 118 -13.36 3.92 9.19
N ASN A 119 -12.27 4.69 9.14
CA ASN A 119 -11.94 5.54 7.99
C ASN A 119 -11.28 4.79 6.83
N GLN A 120 -11.05 3.48 6.95
CA GLN A 120 -10.50 2.67 5.87
C GLN A 120 -11.35 2.74 4.59
N MET A 121 -12.67 2.99 4.72
CA MET A 121 -13.59 3.17 3.59
C MET A 121 -13.19 4.31 2.63
N PHE A 122 -12.41 5.29 3.11
CA PHE A 122 -11.91 6.40 2.28
C PHE A 122 -10.63 6.07 1.52
N CYS A 123 -9.98 4.93 1.82
CA CYS A 123 -8.70 4.54 1.24
C CYS A 123 -7.63 5.66 1.26
N ALA A 124 -7.67 6.51 2.29
CA ALA A 124 -6.78 7.64 2.51
C ALA A 124 -5.62 7.29 3.46
#